data_AF-A0A8D5U3H0-F1
#
_entry.id   AF-A0A8D5U3H0-F1
#
_cell.length_a   1.000
_cell.length_b   1.000
_cell.length_c   1.000
_cell.angle_alpha   90.00
_cell.angle_beta   90.00
_cell.angle_gamma   90.00
#
_symmetry.space_group_name_H-M   'P 1'
#
loop_
_entity.id
_entity.type
_entity.pdbx_description
1 polymer ?
#
loop_
_entity_poly.entity_id
_entity_poly.type
_entity_poly.pdbx_seq_one_letter_code
_entity_poly.pdbx_strand_id
1 'polypeptide(L)'
;MGSFEKASLLCKRALNYLKVAKDAFNEGLYDVSATNCQISAELLIKSTFLFLGYTHPETHNIRKLLGELAKLAESEEISRVVKEKGRSSTWSR
;
A
#
# COMPACT_ATOMS: atom_id res chain seq x y z
N MET A 1 -22.65 -1.36 -6.37
CA MET A 1 -21.35 -2.08 -6.29
C MET A 1 -20.97 -2.19 -4.82
N GLY A 2 -20.98 -3.40 -4.28
CA GLY A 2 -20.75 -3.65 -2.85
C GLY A 2 -19.31 -3.37 -2.41
N SER A 3 -19.08 -3.15 -1.09
CA SER A 3 -17.74 -2.91 -0.54
C SER A 3 -16.76 -4.03 -0.90
N PHE A 4 -17.24 -5.27 -0.87
CA PHE A 4 -16.47 -6.46 -1.23
C PHE A 4 -16.06 -6.52 -2.71
N GLU A 5 -16.95 -6.13 -3.62
CA GLU A 5 -16.63 -6.07 -5.05
C GLU A 5 -15.56 -5.00 -5.33
N LYS A 6 -15.68 -3.84 -4.67
CA LYS A 6 -14.67 -2.78 -4.75
C LYS A 6 -13.33 -3.25 -4.18
N ALA A 7 -13.33 -3.92 -3.03
CA ALA A 7 -12.14 -4.50 -2.43
C ALA A 7 -11.46 -5.49 -3.40
N SER A 8 -12.23 -6.41 -3.96
CA SER A 8 -11.75 -7.40 -4.93
C SER A 8 -11.17 -6.76 -6.19
N LEU A 9 -11.83 -5.70 -6.71
CA LEU A 9 -11.34 -4.95 -7.85
C LEU A 9 -10.00 -4.25 -7.57
N LEU A 10 -9.86 -3.61 -6.40
CA LEU A 10 -8.60 -2.98 -6.00
C LEU A 10 -7.48 -4.02 -5.82
N CYS A 11 -7.78 -5.16 -5.20
CA CYS A 11 -6.82 -6.26 -5.03
C CYS A 11 -6.35 -6.79 -6.40
N LYS A 12 -7.27 -7.05 -7.33
CA LYS A 12 -6.93 -7.47 -8.70
C LYS A 12 -6.00 -6.46 -9.39
N ARG A 13 -6.29 -5.16 -9.24
CA ARG A 13 -5.43 -4.10 -9.79
C ARG A 13 -4.06 -4.07 -9.12
N ALA A 14 -3.99 -4.21 -7.79
CA ALA A 14 -2.73 -4.29 -7.06
C ALA A 14 -1.82 -5.41 -7.59
N LEU A 15 -2.38 -6.60 -7.83
CA LEU A 15 -1.64 -7.73 -8.39
C LEU A 15 -1.16 -7.47 -9.83
N ASN A 16 -1.96 -6.81 -10.67
CA ASN A 16 -1.53 -6.42 -12.02
C ASN A 16 -0.35 -5.45 -11.97
N TYR A 17 -0.40 -4.44 -11.10
CA TYR A 17 0.72 -3.50 -10.91
C TYR A 17 1.97 -4.21 -10.38
N LEU A 18 1.83 -5.19 -9.49
CA LEU A 18 2.97 -5.97 -9.00
C LEU A 18 3.61 -6.81 -10.11
N LYS A 19 2.79 -7.41 -10.99
CA LYS A 19 3.28 -8.14 -12.17
C LYS A 19 4.11 -7.21 -13.06
N VAL A 20 3.57 -6.04 -13.40
CA VAL A 20 4.28 -5.03 -14.21
C VAL A 20 5.57 -4.56 -13.50
N ALA A 21 5.54 -4.37 -12.18
CA ALA A 21 6.72 -4.02 -11.41
C ALA A 21 7.83 -5.07 -11.52
N LYS A 22 7.46 -6.36 -11.50
CA LYS A 22 8.39 -7.49 -11.67
C LYS A 22 8.97 -7.53 -13.09
N ASP A 23 8.14 -7.34 -14.10
CA ASP A 23 8.59 -7.34 -15.50
C ASP A 23 9.57 -6.17 -15.74
N ALA A 24 9.22 -4.96 -15.29
CA ALA A 24 10.09 -3.78 -15.35
C ALA A 24 11.41 -3.95 -14.58
N PHE A 25 11.39 -4.63 -13.43
CA PHE A 25 12.60 -4.94 -12.67
C PHE A 25 13.57 -5.82 -13.47
N ASN A 26 13.04 -6.87 -14.11
CA ASN A 26 13.83 -7.80 -14.92
C ASN A 26 14.41 -7.13 -16.18
N GLU A 27 13.74 -6.09 -16.69
CA GLU A 27 14.19 -5.27 -17.83
C GLU A 27 15.18 -4.16 -17.42
N GLY A 28 15.49 -4.02 -16.12
CA GLY A 28 16.40 -2.97 -15.62
C GLY A 28 15.75 -1.58 -15.51
N LEU A 29 14.44 -1.47 -15.67
CA LEU A 29 13.66 -0.23 -15.55
C LEU A 29 13.27 -0.01 -14.07
N TYR A 30 14.26 0.28 -13.23
CA TYR A 30 14.09 0.28 -11.77
C TYR A 30 13.17 1.38 -11.23
N ASP A 31 13.17 2.56 -11.85
CA ASP A 31 12.29 3.68 -11.50
C ASP A 31 10.81 3.35 -11.80
N VAL A 32 10.56 2.74 -12.96
CA VAL A 32 9.24 2.22 -13.35
C VAL A 32 8.82 1.10 -12.41
N SER A 33 9.71 0.15 -12.11
CA SER A 33 9.44 -0.93 -11.17
C SER A 33 9.07 -0.40 -9.78
N ALA A 34 9.86 0.53 -9.23
CA ALA A 34 9.60 1.12 -7.92
C ALA A 34 8.26 1.86 -7.86
N THR A 35 7.92 2.62 -8.91
CA THR A 35 6.65 3.32 -9.02
C THR A 35 5.47 2.34 -9.04
N ASN A 36 5.57 1.27 -9.83
CA ASN A 36 4.52 0.24 -9.88
C ASN A 36 4.38 -0.52 -8.54
N CYS A 37 5.48 -0.79 -7.84
CA CYS A 37 5.45 -1.34 -6.48
C CYS A 37 4.70 -0.42 -5.50
N GLN A 38 4.94 0.89 -5.57
CA GLN A 38 4.23 1.87 -4.74
C GLN A 38 2.73 1.85 -5.01
N ILE A 39 2.31 1.88 -6.28
CA ILE A 39 0.90 1.83 -6.67
C ILE A 39 0.25 0.51 -6.22
N SER A 40 0.94 -0.61 -6.43
CA SER A 40 0.48 -1.94 -5.99
C SER A 40 0.22 -1.98 -4.49
N ALA A 41 1.18 -1.52 -3.68
CA ALA A 41 1.06 -1.48 -2.23
C ALA A 41 -0.10 -0.59 -1.78
N GLU A 42 -0.24 0.61 -2.36
CA GLU A 42 -1.34 1.53 -2.05
C GLU A 42 -2.71 0.89 -2.30
N LEU A 43 -2.90 0.28 -3.47
CA LEU A 43 -4.16 -0.36 -3.85
C LEU A 43 -4.49 -1.55 -2.96
N LEU A 44 -3.49 -2.35 -2.59
CA LEU A 44 -3.66 -3.48 -1.68
C LEU A 44 -4.13 -3.00 -0.30
N ILE A 45 -3.49 -1.98 0.26
CA ILE A 45 -3.89 -1.41 1.55
C ILE A 45 -5.32 -0.88 1.49
N LYS A 46 -5.66 -0.11 0.45
CA LYS A 46 -7.03 0.40 0.23
C LYS A 46 -8.05 -0.72 0.09
N SER A 47 -7.69 -1.82 -0.58
CA SER A 47 -8.52 -3.03 -0.65
C SER A 47 -8.77 -3.62 0.73
N THR A 48 -7.75 -3.69 1.60
CA THR A 48 -7.88 -4.20 2.97
C THR A 48 -8.86 -3.37 3.81
N PHE A 49 -8.82 -2.03 3.74
CA PHE A 49 -9.82 -1.19 4.40
C PHE A 49 -11.25 -1.58 4.00
N LEU A 50 -11.51 -1.67 2.69
CA LEU A 50 -12.83 -2.00 2.15
C LEU A 50 -13.28 -3.42 2.51
N PHE A 51 -12.35 -4.37 2.53
CA PHE A 51 -12.60 -5.75 2.94
C PHE A 51 -13.01 -5.84 4.41
N LEU A 52 -12.38 -5.05 5.27
CA LEU A 52 -12.71 -4.95 6.70
C LEU A 52 -13.98 -4.11 6.97
N GLY A 53 -14.64 -3.58 5.93
CA GLY A 53 -15.87 -2.78 6.07
C GLY A 53 -15.64 -1.32 6.43
N TYR A 54 -14.41 -0.82 6.33
CA TYR A 54 -14.05 0.58 6.60
C TYR A 54 -13.85 1.38 5.32
N THR A 55 -13.94 2.71 5.44
CA THR A 55 -13.47 3.62 4.40
C THR A 55 -11.97 3.87 4.57
N HIS A 56 -11.23 3.93 3.47
CA HIS A 56 -9.83 4.34 3.52
C HIS A 56 -9.73 5.88 3.49
N PRO A 57 -8.68 6.48 4.07
CA PRO A 57 -8.38 7.89 3.85
C PRO A 57 -8.16 8.21 2.37
N GLU A 58 -8.57 9.41 1.93
CA GLU A 58 -8.31 9.91 0.57
C GLU A 58 -6.86 10.41 0.43
N THR A 59 -5.91 9.48 0.49
CA THR A 59 -4.48 9.75 0.34
C THR A 59 -3.78 8.63 -0.43
N HIS A 60 -2.68 8.99 -1.08
CA HIS A 60 -1.74 8.07 -1.74
C HIS A 60 -0.52 7.76 -0.86
N ASN A 61 -0.45 8.36 0.34
CA ASN A 61 0.67 8.17 1.23
C ASN A 61 0.56 6.82 1.96
N ILE A 62 1.34 5.84 1.52
CA ILE A 62 1.37 4.47 2.07
C ILE A 62 1.58 4.47 3.60
N ARG A 63 2.45 5.33 4.14
CA ARG A 63 2.70 5.39 5.59
C ARG A 63 1.45 5.83 6.36
N LYS A 64 0.74 6.84 5.86
CA LYS A 64 -0.53 7.28 6.46
C LYS A 64 -1.59 6.19 6.35
N LEU A 65 -1.73 5.55 5.19
CA LEU A 65 -2.67 4.45 5.00
C LEU A 65 -2.40 3.28 5.95
N LEU A 66 -1.15 2.83 6.07
CA LEU A 66 -0.77 1.76 7.00
C LEU A 66 -0.97 2.16 8.47
N GLY A 67 -0.67 3.41 8.83
CA GLY A 67 -0.88 3.92 10.18
C GLY A 67 -2.35 3.91 10.59
N GLU A 68 -3.25 4.33 9.70
CA GLU A 68 -4.68 4.24 9.96
C GLU A 68 -5.19 2.79 9.99
N LEU A 69 -4.68 1.93 9.10
CA LEU A 69 -5.05 0.51 9.10
C LEU A 69 -4.60 -0.20 10.39
N ALA A 70 -3.41 0.12 10.90
CA ALA A 70 -2.88 -0.45 12.13
C ALA A 70 -3.77 -0.14 13.35
N LYS A 71 -4.29 1.09 13.42
CA LYS A 71 -5.23 1.51 14.47
C LYS A 71 -6.53 0.71 14.41
N LEU A 72 -7.08 0.51 13.20
CA LEU A 72 -8.32 -0.24 13.00
C LEU A 72 -8.17 -1.74 13.30
N ALA A 73 -7.01 -2.31 12.97
CA ALA A 73 -6.72 -3.72 13.16
C ALA A 73 -6.14 -4.05 14.56
N GLU A 74 -5.97 -3.05 15.43
CA GLU A 74 -5.26 -3.15 16.72
C GLU A 74 -3.91 -3.89 16.59
N SER A 75 -3.24 -3.72 15.45
CA SER A 75 -2.04 -4.48 15.10
C SER A 75 -0.77 -3.76 15.55
N GLU A 76 -0.13 -4.30 16.58
CA GLU A 76 1.16 -3.78 17.09
C GLU A 76 2.29 -3.97 16.06
N GLU A 77 2.25 -5.03 15.25
CA GLU A 77 3.25 -5.28 14.21
C GLU A 77 3.24 -4.19 13.12
N ILE A 78 2.06 -3.88 12.56
CA ILE A 78 1.94 -2.82 11.54
C ILE A 78 2.33 -1.47 12.16
N SER A 79 1.93 -1.22 13.42
CA SER A 79 2.29 0.00 14.15
C SER A 79 3.80 0.15 14.32
N ARG A 80 4.53 -0.93 14.62
CA ARG A 80 5.99 -0.94 14.73
C ARG A 80 6.66 -0.62 13.38
N VAL A 81 6.25 -1.29 12.30
CA VAL A 81 6.82 -1.08 10.95
C VAL A 81 6.66 0.37 10.48
N VAL A 82 5.51 1.00 10.77
CA VAL A 82 5.26 2.41 10.45
C VAL A 82 6.16 3.34 11.25
N LYS A 83 6.36 3.07 12.55
CA LYS A 83 7.19 3.89 13.46
C LYS A 83 8.68 3.79 13.15
N GLU A 84 9.22 2.59 12.92
CA GLU A 84 10.65 2.37 12.69
C GLU A 84 11.16 3.10 11.45
N LYS A 85 10.41 3.03 10.34
CA LYS A 85 10.77 3.70 9.08
C LYS A 85 10.52 5.21 9.10
N GLY A 86 9.81 5.74 10.08
CA GLY A 86 9.62 7.19 10.28
C GLY A 86 10.86 7.93 10.81
N ARG A 87 11.81 7.21 11.41
CA ARG A 87 13.04 7.79 11.99
C ARG A 87 14.21 7.90 11.03
N SER A 88 14.12 7.28 9.85
CA SER A 88 15.19 7.31 8.83
C SER A 88 15.14 8.53 7.89
N SER A 89 14.15 9.41 8.05
CA SER A 89 14.01 10.63 7.22
C SER A 89 14.78 11.85 7.74
N THR A 90 15.63 11.71 8.76
CA THR A 90 16.76 12.65 8.96
C THR A 90 17.90 12.23 8.06
N TRP A 91 17.69 12.34 6.74
CA TRP A 91 18.81 12.49 5.81
C TRP A 91 19.17 13.97 5.84
N SER A 92 20.43 14.25 6.20
CA SER A 92 21.00 15.58 6.39
C SER A 92 20.56 16.58 5.31
N ARG A 93 19.94 17.66 5.75
CA ARG A 93 20.00 18.98 5.13
C ARG A 93 20.10 20.02 6.23
#